data_AF-A0A6I1KI56-F1
#
_entry.id   AF-A0A6I1KI56-F1
#
_cell.length_a   1.000
_cell.length_b   1.000
_cell.length_c   1.000
_cell.angle_alpha   90.00
_cell.angle_beta   90.00
_cell.angle_gamma   90.00
#
_symmetry.space_group_name_H-M   'P 1'
#
loop_
_entity.id
_entity.type
_entity.pdbx_description
1 polymer ?
#
loop_
_entity_poly.entity_id
_entity_poly.type
_entity_poly.pdbx_seq_one_letter_code
_entity_poly.pdbx_strand_id
1 'polypeptide(L)'
;MDGGRWKAGRIAAIHVKDRIVPGGMTGLGFQTVYPFHCRTIEHYTRHGFAYMGMKTIVTDVVRENNQTYRLGWTEQCKDGSKMGVGMPEYLLLFRKPPTDTVNSYADNPVVKSKEKYSRGRWQVDAHGFARSSGNRLLTPEEWESLTHEQIFKAFRDYSLNQVYDFEHHVKIAEHLDAKGMLPVTFMLLQPQSWHPDVWTDITRMLTLNGAQSAKGKEMHLCPMQFDLADRVIEQFSMEGETVYDPFSGLGTVPYRAILKKRYGMACELSPRYFLDGANYCKAAEDEVSMPSLLDLLNAS
;
A
#
# COMPACT_ATOMS: atom_id res chain seq x y z
N MET A 1 44.94 3.23 16.50
CA MET A 1 44.01 3.99 15.65
C MET A 1 43.14 2.99 14.91
N ASP A 2 41.99 2.64 15.48
CA ASP A 2 41.04 1.71 14.86
C ASP A 2 40.33 2.42 13.70
N GLY A 3 40.88 2.25 12.49
CA GLY A 3 40.33 2.82 11.27
C GLY A 3 38.94 2.26 10.98
N GLY A 4 37.89 2.97 11.42
CA GLY A 4 36.55 2.97 10.84
C GLY A 4 35.86 1.61 10.58
N ARG A 5 36.28 0.51 11.23
CA ARG A 5 35.68 -0.81 11.01
C ARG A 5 34.27 -0.87 11.61
N TRP A 6 33.30 -1.29 10.80
CA TRP A 6 31.92 -1.53 11.20
C TRP A 6 31.80 -2.50 12.37
N LYS A 7 31.07 -2.11 13.43
CA LYS A 7 30.85 -2.93 14.64
C LYS A 7 29.90 -4.10 14.33
N ALA A 8 30.34 -5.33 14.63
CA ALA A 8 29.57 -6.55 14.44
C ALA A 8 28.28 -6.55 15.28
N GLY A 9 27.24 -7.23 14.79
CA GLY A 9 25.93 -7.30 15.42
C GLY A 9 25.04 -6.05 15.28
N ARG A 10 25.50 -4.95 14.66
CA ARG A 10 24.73 -3.71 14.47
C ARG A 10 23.91 -3.70 13.17
N ILE A 11 22.90 -2.82 13.13
CA ILE A 11 22.12 -2.54 11.91
C ILE A 11 22.90 -1.59 10.99
N ALA A 12 23.00 -1.95 9.71
CA ALA A 12 23.33 -1.07 8.61
C ALA A 12 22.02 -0.69 7.89
N ALA A 13 21.70 0.60 7.86
CA ALA A 13 20.51 1.12 7.21
C ALA A 13 20.91 1.80 5.90
N ILE A 14 20.43 1.29 4.76
CA ILE A 14 20.82 1.76 3.43
C ILE A 14 19.59 2.35 2.74
N HIS A 15 19.65 3.63 2.43
CA HIS A 15 18.63 4.30 1.66
C HIS A 15 18.84 4.06 0.16
N VAL A 16 17.80 3.61 -0.54
CA VAL A 16 17.83 3.31 -1.98
C VAL A 16 16.54 3.72 -2.65
N LYS A 17 16.63 3.98 -3.95
CA LYS A 17 15.49 4.27 -4.82
C LYS A 17 15.58 3.44 -6.08
N ASP A 18 14.45 2.90 -6.50
CA ASP A 18 14.33 2.24 -7.79
C ASP A 18 14.38 3.25 -8.94
N ARG A 19 14.74 2.77 -10.14
CA ARG A 19 14.94 3.66 -11.28
C ARG A 19 14.06 3.28 -12.45
N ILE A 20 13.48 4.29 -13.09
CA ILE A 20 12.75 4.11 -14.34
C ILE A 20 13.73 3.85 -15.47
N VAL A 21 13.43 2.84 -16.29
CA VAL A 21 14.10 2.54 -17.55
C VAL A 21 13.20 3.08 -18.68
N PRO A 22 13.66 4.09 -19.44
CA PRO A 22 12.90 4.64 -20.56
C PRO A 22 12.58 3.58 -21.63
N GLY A 23 11.41 3.66 -22.26
CA GLY A 23 10.98 2.66 -23.25
C GLY A 23 11.90 2.53 -24.47
N GLY A 24 12.57 3.61 -24.87
CA GLY A 24 13.59 3.58 -25.92
C GLY A 24 14.85 2.77 -25.56
N MET A 25 15.05 2.43 -24.28
CA MET A 25 16.19 1.65 -23.77
C MET A 25 15.81 0.22 -23.41
N THR A 26 14.52 -0.10 -23.27
CA THR A 26 14.07 -1.45 -22.88
C THR A 26 14.04 -2.40 -24.07
N GLY A 27 13.87 -1.88 -25.29
CA GLY A 27 13.58 -2.70 -26.48
C GLY A 27 12.17 -3.31 -26.48
N LEU A 28 11.33 -2.98 -25.50
CA LEU A 28 9.98 -3.52 -25.31
C LEU A 28 8.87 -2.57 -25.79
N GLY A 29 9.21 -1.32 -26.10
CA GLY A 29 8.25 -0.30 -26.51
C GLY A 29 7.54 0.42 -25.36
N PHE A 30 7.83 0.08 -24.10
CA PHE A 30 7.28 0.73 -22.90
C PHE A 30 8.31 0.83 -21.77
N GLN A 31 8.03 1.71 -20.80
CA GLN A 31 8.90 1.97 -19.64
C GLN A 31 8.83 0.82 -18.64
N THR A 32 9.96 0.47 -18.03
CA THR A 32 10.03 -0.53 -16.96
C THR A 32 10.73 0.02 -15.74
N VAL A 33 10.73 -0.74 -14.65
CA VAL A 33 11.43 -0.39 -13.40
C VAL A 33 12.67 -1.26 -13.26
N TYR A 34 13.81 -0.64 -13.01
CA TYR A 34 15.00 -1.31 -12.52
C TYR A 34 14.91 -1.41 -10.98
N PRO A 35 14.73 -2.63 -10.42
CA PRO A 35 14.50 -2.84 -8.99
C PRO A 35 15.82 -2.79 -8.23
N PHE A 36 16.39 -1.60 -8.09
CA PHE A 36 17.68 -1.39 -7.45
C PHE A 36 17.66 -1.79 -5.97
N HIS A 37 16.52 -1.65 -5.29
CA HIS A 37 16.37 -2.13 -3.92
C HIS A 37 16.59 -3.65 -3.81
N CYS A 38 16.01 -4.45 -4.71
CA CYS A 38 16.25 -5.90 -4.77
C CYS A 38 17.72 -6.23 -4.98
N ARG A 39 18.38 -5.55 -5.93
CA ARG A 39 19.81 -5.75 -6.20
C ARG A 39 20.68 -5.39 -5.00
N THR A 40 20.28 -4.38 -4.23
CA THR A 40 20.97 -4.00 -3.00
C THR A 40 20.79 -5.09 -1.93
N ILE A 41 19.58 -5.65 -1.76
CA ILE A 41 19.35 -6.77 -0.85
C ILE A 41 20.21 -7.98 -1.25
N GLU A 42 20.20 -8.38 -2.52
CA GLU A 42 21.01 -9.48 -3.04
C GLU A 42 22.50 -9.27 -2.80
N HIS A 43 23.00 -8.05 -3.05
CA HIS A 43 24.41 -7.72 -2.88
C HIS A 43 24.85 -7.83 -1.41
N TYR A 44 24.17 -7.14 -0.50
CA TYR A 44 24.54 -7.15 0.92
C TYR A 44 24.42 -8.54 1.55
N THR A 45 23.40 -9.31 1.16
CA THR A 45 23.23 -10.69 1.63
C THR A 45 24.34 -11.61 1.13
N ARG A 46 24.74 -11.51 -0.14
CA ARG A 46 25.90 -12.23 -0.69
C ARG A 46 27.21 -11.89 0.01
N HIS A 47 27.35 -10.67 0.52
CA HIS A 47 28.56 -10.21 1.23
C HIS A 47 28.48 -10.34 2.76
N GLY A 48 27.59 -11.19 3.27
CA GLY A 48 27.61 -11.64 4.68
C GLY A 48 26.78 -10.78 5.63
N PHE A 49 25.89 -9.93 5.14
CA PHE A 49 24.89 -9.25 5.97
C PHE A 49 23.55 -10.02 5.96
N ALA A 50 22.88 -10.09 7.10
CA ALA A 50 21.52 -10.60 7.17
C ALA A 50 20.51 -9.48 6.86
N TYR A 51 19.56 -9.73 5.96
CA TYR A 51 18.45 -8.81 5.72
C TYR A 51 17.46 -8.85 6.89
N MET A 52 17.12 -7.69 7.44
CA MET A 52 16.27 -7.55 8.64
C MET A 52 14.90 -6.93 8.35
N GLY A 53 14.69 -6.41 7.14
CA GLY A 53 13.46 -5.74 6.72
C GLY A 53 13.72 -4.41 6.03
N MET A 54 12.65 -3.72 5.66
CA MET A 54 12.74 -2.42 4.99
C MET A 54 11.60 -1.50 5.43
N LYS A 55 11.81 -0.19 5.32
CA LYS A 55 10.76 0.83 5.44
C LYS A 55 10.51 1.45 4.07
N THR A 56 9.25 1.50 3.67
CA THR A 56 8.81 2.16 2.43
C THR A 56 8.57 3.63 2.70
N ILE A 57 9.20 4.49 1.88
CA ILE A 57 9.09 5.95 1.91
C ILE A 57 8.31 6.35 0.67
N VAL A 58 7.02 6.62 0.84
CA VAL A 58 6.16 7.01 -0.28
C VAL A 58 6.57 8.36 -0.84
N THR A 59 6.47 8.50 -2.15
CA THR A 59 6.73 9.75 -2.87
C THR A 59 5.41 10.27 -3.45
N ASP A 60 5.34 11.59 -3.65
CA ASP A 60 4.19 12.23 -4.28
C ASP A 60 4.18 11.88 -5.78
N VAL A 61 3.15 11.14 -6.18
CA VAL A 61 2.98 10.61 -7.54
C VAL A 61 2.82 11.71 -8.59
N VAL A 62 2.24 12.86 -8.22
CA VAL A 62 2.04 14.00 -9.12
C VAL A 62 3.36 14.72 -9.34
N ARG A 63 4.15 14.93 -8.27
CA ARG A 63 5.51 15.48 -8.39
C ARG A 63 6.43 14.57 -9.20
N GLU A 64 6.34 13.26 -8.99
CA GLU A 64 7.07 12.29 -9.78
C GLU A 64 6.67 12.33 -11.26
N ASN A 65 5.36 12.38 -11.54
CA ASN A 65 4.85 12.46 -12.89
C ASN A 65 5.26 13.76 -13.59
N ASN A 66 5.28 14.90 -12.90
CA ASN A 66 5.73 16.17 -13.47
C ASN A 66 7.20 16.15 -13.92
N GLN A 67 8.01 15.20 -13.42
CA GLN A 67 9.41 15.03 -13.81
C GLN A 67 9.61 13.92 -14.85
N THR A 68 8.76 12.90 -14.86
CA THR A 68 8.98 11.66 -15.63
C THR A 68 7.93 11.41 -16.72
N TYR A 69 6.78 12.08 -16.64
CA TYR A 69 5.61 11.95 -17.51
C TYR A 69 5.08 10.52 -17.71
N ARG A 70 5.47 9.59 -16.85
CA ARG A 70 5.18 8.15 -16.97
C ARG A 70 3.83 7.73 -16.40
N LEU A 71 3.23 8.56 -15.54
CA LEU A 71 1.95 8.30 -14.85
C LEU A 71 0.92 9.36 -15.28
N GLY A 72 1.02 9.82 -16.54
CA GLY A 72 0.15 10.87 -17.05
C GLY A 72 -1.31 10.39 -17.08
N TRP A 73 -2.19 11.11 -16.40
CA TRP A 73 -3.62 10.78 -16.34
C TRP A 73 -4.27 10.66 -17.71
N THR A 74 -3.96 11.56 -18.66
CA THR A 74 -4.47 11.46 -20.03
C THR A 74 -4.04 10.18 -20.73
N GLU A 75 -2.79 9.75 -20.55
CA GLU A 75 -2.30 8.52 -21.15
C GLU A 75 -2.89 7.28 -20.45
N GLN A 76 -3.15 7.36 -19.14
CA GLN A 76 -3.83 6.33 -18.37
C GLN A 76 -5.26 6.12 -18.90
N CYS A 77 -5.95 7.20 -19.26
CA CYS A 77 -7.30 7.13 -19.85
C CYS A 77 -7.30 6.59 -21.29
N LYS A 78 -6.17 6.62 -22.00
CA LYS A 78 -6.06 6.05 -23.35
C LYS A 78 -5.73 4.56 -23.30
N ASP A 79 -4.78 4.20 -22.43
CA ASP A 79 -4.33 2.82 -22.24
C ASP A 79 -3.68 2.71 -20.85
N GLY A 80 -4.45 2.18 -19.91
CA GLY A 80 -3.99 1.95 -18.54
C GLY A 80 -3.02 0.77 -18.41
N SER A 81 -2.92 -0.10 -19.42
CA SER A 81 -2.12 -1.33 -19.34
C SER A 81 -0.61 -1.07 -19.35
N LYS A 82 -0.19 0.06 -19.91
CA LYS A 82 1.23 0.51 -19.93
C LYS A 82 1.64 1.31 -18.70
N MET A 83 0.73 1.53 -17.75
CA MET A 83 0.95 2.41 -16.61
C MET A 83 1.47 1.65 -15.39
N GLY A 84 2.42 2.27 -14.69
CA GLY A 84 2.97 1.75 -13.44
C GLY A 84 2.30 2.38 -12.22
N VAL A 85 2.95 2.26 -11.07
CA VAL A 85 2.57 2.92 -9.81
C VAL A 85 3.65 3.93 -9.41
N GLY A 86 3.35 4.87 -8.50
CA GLY A 86 4.33 5.79 -7.92
C GLY A 86 5.55 5.05 -7.34
N MET A 87 6.72 5.68 -7.41
CA MET A 87 8.00 5.06 -7.06
C MET A 87 8.44 5.45 -5.65
N PRO A 88 8.18 4.60 -4.64
CA PRO A 88 8.68 4.87 -3.30
C PRO A 88 10.21 4.75 -3.25
N GLU A 89 10.76 5.36 -2.21
CA GLU A 89 12.13 5.14 -1.75
C GLU A 89 12.12 4.10 -0.61
N TYR A 90 13.26 3.49 -0.32
CA TYR A 90 13.34 2.44 0.67
C TYR A 90 14.52 2.65 1.61
N LEU A 91 14.29 2.46 2.91
CA LEU A 91 15.36 2.28 3.90
C LEU A 91 15.50 0.78 4.20
N LEU A 92 16.49 0.14 3.61
CA LEU A 92 16.81 -1.27 3.80
C LEU A 92 17.60 -1.47 5.08
N LEU A 93 17.18 -2.41 5.92
CA LEU A 93 17.86 -2.73 7.17
C LEU A 93 18.59 -4.06 7.02
N PHE A 94 19.90 -4.01 7.25
CA PHE A 94 20.77 -5.18 7.25
C PHE A 94 21.44 -5.31 8.62
N ARG A 95 21.83 -6.52 9.01
CA ARG A 95 22.59 -6.78 10.23
C ARG A 95 23.83 -7.57 9.90
N LYS A 96 25.00 -7.05 10.28
CA LYS A 96 26.22 -7.85 10.28
C LYS A 96 26.13 -8.85 11.44
N PRO A 97 26.41 -10.15 11.26
CA PRO A 97 26.44 -11.09 12.37
C PRO A 97 27.38 -10.61 13.49
N PRO A 98 27.05 -10.86 14.78
CA PRO A 98 27.99 -10.67 15.88
C PRO A 98 29.20 -11.61 15.74
N THR A 99 30.29 -11.31 16.42
CA THR A 99 31.50 -12.15 16.41
C THR A 99 31.27 -13.47 17.15
N ASP A 100 30.40 -13.47 18.16
CA ASP A 100 29.96 -14.65 18.92
C ASP A 100 28.46 -14.90 18.69
N THR A 101 28.08 -16.16 18.49
CA THR A 101 26.71 -16.61 18.21
C THR A 101 26.03 -17.34 19.37
N VAL A 102 26.62 -17.35 20.57
CA VAL A 102 25.99 -17.93 21.78
C VAL A 102 24.66 -17.24 22.10
N ASN A 103 24.50 -15.97 21.73
CA ASN A 103 23.21 -15.26 21.75
C ASN A 103 23.09 -14.32 20.54
N SER A 104 21.92 -13.69 20.40
CA SER A 104 21.61 -12.81 19.27
C SER A 104 21.95 -11.34 19.51
N TYR A 105 22.63 -10.98 20.61
CA TYR A 105 23.02 -9.61 20.89
C TYR A 105 24.18 -9.16 20.01
N ALA A 106 24.35 -7.85 19.91
CA ALA A 106 25.52 -7.28 19.25
C ALA A 106 26.72 -7.33 20.18
N ASP A 107 27.93 -7.46 19.63
CA ASP A 107 29.20 -7.41 20.38
C ASP A 107 29.29 -6.22 21.33
N ASN A 108 28.66 -5.12 20.95
CA ASN A 108 28.30 -4.02 21.84
C ASN A 108 26.79 -3.78 21.66
N PRO A 109 25.91 -4.03 22.65
CA PRO A 109 24.45 -3.86 22.50
C PRO A 109 23.97 -2.40 22.35
N VAL A 110 22.77 -2.18 21.77
CA VAL A 110 22.03 -0.90 21.95
C VAL A 110 21.13 -1.13 23.16
N VAL A 111 21.41 -0.48 24.28
CA VAL A 111 20.57 -0.60 25.49
C VAL A 111 19.68 0.64 25.60
N LYS A 112 18.41 0.42 25.92
CA LYS A 112 17.42 1.47 26.23
C LYS A 112 16.74 1.11 27.53
N SER A 113 16.48 2.09 28.39
CA SER A 113 15.69 1.86 29.61
C SER A 113 14.19 1.90 29.28
N LYS A 114 13.35 1.14 30.00
CA LYS A 114 11.91 1.08 29.74
C LYS A 114 11.20 2.39 30.02
N GLU A 115 11.76 3.20 30.91
CA GLU A 115 11.27 4.54 31.27
C GLU A 115 11.49 5.54 30.12
N LYS A 116 12.53 5.34 29.29
CA LYS A 116 12.88 6.24 28.19
C LYS A 116 12.45 5.72 26.81
N TYR A 117 12.18 4.42 26.69
CA TYR A 117 11.74 3.78 25.45
C TYR A 117 10.55 2.88 25.74
N SER A 118 9.38 3.53 25.79
CA SER A 118 8.13 2.90 26.19
C SER A 118 7.62 1.87 25.17
N ARG A 119 6.66 1.05 25.61
CA ARG A 119 5.96 0.10 24.75
C ARG A 119 5.24 0.79 23.58
N GLY A 120 4.60 1.94 23.83
CA GLY A 120 3.94 2.73 22.78
C GLY A 120 4.94 3.23 21.73
N ARG A 121 6.09 3.77 22.17
CA ARG A 121 7.17 4.19 21.27
C ARG A 121 7.69 3.03 20.41
N TRP A 122 7.93 1.87 21.03
CA TRP A 122 8.36 0.68 20.31
C TRP A 122 7.37 0.23 19.24
N GLN A 123 6.06 0.21 19.53
CA GLN A 123 5.03 -0.21 18.58
C GLN A 123 5.06 0.65 17.31
N VAL A 124 5.24 1.97 17.44
CA VAL A 124 5.29 2.87 16.28
C VAL A 124 6.62 2.75 15.54
N ASP A 125 7.76 2.65 16.25
CA ASP A 125 9.07 2.50 15.62
C ASP A 125 9.20 1.17 14.84
N ALA A 126 8.57 0.11 15.35
CA ALA A 126 8.53 -1.23 14.74
C ALA A 126 7.50 -1.36 13.62
N HIS A 127 6.54 -0.42 13.51
CA HIS A 127 5.54 -0.44 12.45
C HIS A 127 6.20 -0.20 11.08
N GLY A 128 5.79 -0.99 10.07
CA GLY A 128 6.36 -0.95 8.71
C GLY A 128 6.00 0.31 7.90
N PHE A 129 5.05 1.11 8.40
CA PHE A 129 4.64 2.39 7.83
C PHE A 129 4.84 3.50 8.86
N ALA A 130 5.67 4.47 8.53
CA ALA A 130 6.03 5.59 9.41
C ALA A 130 5.77 6.92 8.71
N ARG A 131 5.25 7.90 9.47
CA ARG A 131 5.00 9.27 8.98
C ARG A 131 6.14 10.20 9.38
N SER A 132 6.48 11.15 8.52
CA SER A 132 7.44 12.23 8.81
C SER A 132 6.82 13.60 8.51
N SER A 133 7.34 14.66 9.12
CA SER A 133 6.72 15.99 9.12
C SER A 133 7.06 16.93 7.96
N GLY A 134 8.01 16.57 7.08
CA GLY A 134 8.13 17.12 5.72
C GLY A 134 8.47 18.62 5.51
N ASN A 135 8.92 19.38 6.52
CA ASN A 135 9.04 20.85 6.40
C ASN A 135 10.11 21.38 5.41
N ARG A 136 9.73 22.33 4.53
CA ARG A 136 10.61 23.33 3.86
C ARG A 136 9.87 24.65 3.62
N LEU A 137 10.59 25.77 3.66
CA LEU A 137 10.09 27.15 3.55
C LEU A 137 9.96 27.66 2.08
N LEU A 138 9.06 28.64 1.88
CA LEU A 138 8.74 29.31 0.60
C LEU A 138 9.81 30.33 0.15
N THR A 139 9.86 30.61 -1.15
CA THR A 139 10.85 31.55 -1.73
C THR A 139 10.33 32.99 -1.85
N PRO A 140 11.21 34.00 -1.81
CA PRO A 140 10.80 35.41 -1.69
C PRO A 140 9.94 35.92 -2.84
N GLU A 141 10.21 35.50 -4.07
CA GLU A 141 9.46 35.94 -5.26
C GLU A 141 7.98 35.50 -5.21
N GLU A 142 7.68 34.42 -4.49
CA GLU A 142 6.32 33.89 -4.32
C GLU A 142 5.50 34.68 -3.28
N TRP A 143 6.16 35.41 -2.38
CA TRP A 143 5.50 36.23 -1.35
C TRP A 143 5.07 37.60 -1.85
N GLU A 144 5.82 38.17 -2.78
CA GLU A 144 5.64 39.54 -3.25
C GLU A 144 4.33 39.77 -4.01
N SER A 145 3.72 38.69 -4.52
CA SER A 145 2.47 38.73 -5.27
C SER A 145 1.19 38.71 -4.40
N LEU A 146 1.33 38.62 -3.07
CA LEU A 146 0.18 38.47 -2.16
C LEU A 146 -0.13 39.77 -1.38
N THR A 147 -1.42 40.02 -1.15
CA THR A 147 -1.89 41.15 -0.35
C THR A 147 -1.68 40.92 1.15
N HIS A 148 -1.64 41.98 1.97
CA HIS A 148 -1.42 41.87 3.42
C HIS A 148 -2.41 40.95 4.14
N GLU A 149 -3.67 40.91 3.70
CA GLU A 149 -4.69 39.99 4.24
C GLU A 149 -4.42 38.53 3.82
N GLN A 150 -3.92 38.30 2.60
CA GLN A 150 -3.49 36.97 2.13
C GLN A 150 -2.22 36.49 2.83
N ILE A 151 -1.27 37.37 3.13
CA ILE A 151 -0.05 37.04 3.88
C ILE A 151 -0.41 36.67 5.33
N PHE A 152 -1.25 37.46 5.99
CA PHE A 152 -1.71 37.16 7.34
C PHE A 152 -2.50 35.85 7.38
N LYS A 153 -3.33 35.57 6.37
CA LYS A 153 -4.06 34.30 6.23
C LYS A 153 -3.15 33.12 5.91
N ALA A 154 -2.16 33.26 5.04
CA ALA A 154 -1.18 32.20 4.72
C ALA A 154 -0.25 31.88 5.91
N PHE A 155 0.15 32.89 6.69
CA PHE A 155 0.92 32.70 7.93
C PHE A 155 0.05 32.12 9.06
N ARG A 156 -1.23 32.53 9.14
CA ARG A 156 -2.21 31.92 10.03
C ARG A 156 -2.54 30.47 9.64
N ASP A 157 -2.60 30.14 8.36
CA ASP A 157 -2.83 28.77 7.85
C ASP A 157 -1.56 27.90 7.99
N TYR A 158 -0.34 28.49 7.88
CA TYR A 158 0.94 27.88 8.30
C TYR A 158 0.94 27.55 9.81
N SER A 159 0.28 28.36 10.61
CA SER A 159 0.06 28.11 12.05
C SER A 159 -1.12 27.17 12.35
N LEU A 160 -2.06 26.90 11.42
CA LEU A 160 -3.29 26.11 11.64
C LEU A 160 -3.34 24.73 10.94
N ASN A 161 -2.50 24.42 9.93
CA ASN A 161 -2.51 23.13 9.21
C ASN A 161 -1.49 22.12 9.77
N GLN A 162 -1.82 21.50 10.91
CA GLN A 162 -0.92 20.60 11.64
C GLN A 162 -0.66 19.25 10.95
N VAL A 163 0.63 18.92 10.95
CA VAL A 163 1.23 17.65 10.58
C VAL A 163 0.98 16.59 11.65
N TYR A 164 1.00 15.30 11.29
CA TYR A 164 0.95 14.19 12.27
C TYR A 164 1.96 14.39 13.41
N ASP A 165 1.44 14.61 14.63
CA ASP A 165 2.24 14.74 15.85
C ASP A 165 2.47 13.36 16.49
N PHE A 166 3.68 12.85 16.26
CA PHE A 166 4.13 11.57 16.77
C PHE A 166 4.12 11.50 18.30
N GLU A 167 4.62 12.54 18.98
CA GLU A 167 4.75 12.53 20.44
C GLU A 167 3.38 12.65 21.10
N HIS A 168 2.45 13.39 20.49
CA HIS A 168 1.05 13.43 20.93
C HIS A 168 0.35 12.07 20.78
N HIS A 169 0.55 11.38 19.66
CA HIS A 169 0.01 10.03 19.46
C HIS A 169 0.52 9.06 20.53
N VAL A 170 1.84 9.01 20.76
CA VAL A 170 2.45 8.13 21.77
C VAL A 170 1.88 8.42 23.16
N LYS A 171 1.70 9.69 23.52
CA LYS A 171 1.12 10.10 24.80
C LYS A 171 -0.31 9.56 25.01
N ILE A 172 -1.15 9.57 23.97
CA ILE A 172 -2.50 8.98 24.02
C ILE A 172 -2.41 7.46 24.21
N ALA A 173 -1.53 6.80 23.45
CA ALA A 173 -1.34 5.35 23.55
C ALA A 173 -0.91 4.93 24.97
N GLU A 174 0.08 5.61 25.57
CA GLU A 174 0.57 5.33 26.92
C GLU A 174 -0.51 5.51 28.00
N HIS A 175 -1.37 6.52 27.85
CA HIS A 175 -2.48 6.75 28.77
C HIS A 175 -3.54 5.65 28.72
N LEU A 176 -3.88 5.16 27.52
CA LEU A 176 -4.80 4.03 27.35
C LEU A 176 -4.18 2.72 27.88
N ASP A 177 -2.88 2.55 27.70
CA ASP A 177 -2.13 1.39 28.16
C ASP A 177 -2.10 1.29 29.69
N ALA A 178 -1.86 2.41 30.37
CA ALA A 178 -1.88 2.50 31.83
C ALA A 178 -3.23 2.10 32.44
N LYS A 179 -4.31 2.16 31.65
CA LYS A 179 -5.66 1.74 32.03
C LYS A 179 -6.03 0.33 31.54
N GLY A 180 -5.09 -0.40 30.93
CA GLY A 180 -5.33 -1.74 30.39
C GLY A 180 -6.22 -1.77 29.14
N MET A 181 -6.39 -0.64 28.45
CA MET A 181 -7.33 -0.49 27.34
C MET A 181 -6.71 -0.76 25.97
N LEU A 182 -5.38 -0.92 25.88
CA LEU A 182 -4.73 -1.30 24.62
C LEU A 182 -4.85 -2.82 24.37
N PRO A 183 -5.49 -3.24 23.28
CA PRO A 183 -5.65 -4.66 22.94
C PRO A 183 -4.33 -5.30 22.50
N VAL A 184 -4.17 -6.60 22.78
CA VAL A 184 -2.97 -7.38 22.40
C VAL A 184 -3.10 -8.10 21.06
N THR A 185 -4.31 -8.14 20.49
CA THR A 185 -4.62 -8.87 19.25
C THR A 185 -4.62 -7.98 18.01
N PHE A 186 -4.67 -6.65 18.15
CA PHE A 186 -4.63 -5.68 17.05
C PHE A 186 -4.16 -4.30 17.53
N MET A 187 -3.81 -3.41 16.59
CA MET A 187 -3.40 -2.04 16.91
C MET A 187 -4.62 -1.11 16.97
N LEU A 188 -4.94 -0.60 18.17
CA LEU A 188 -6.12 0.25 18.39
C LEU A 188 -5.97 1.65 17.74
N LEU A 189 -4.79 2.26 17.85
CA LEU A 189 -4.54 3.61 17.37
C LEU A 189 -3.78 3.59 16.03
N GLN A 190 -4.32 2.89 15.02
CA GLN A 190 -3.65 2.80 13.72
C GLN A 190 -3.75 4.14 12.96
N PRO A 191 -2.62 4.74 12.52
CA PRO A 191 -2.67 5.96 11.71
C PRO A 191 -3.17 5.66 10.29
N GLN A 192 -4.29 6.29 9.90
CA GLN A 192 -4.94 6.10 8.59
C GLN A 192 -4.28 6.92 7.50
N SER A 193 -3.96 6.33 6.34
CA SER A 193 -3.35 7.01 5.18
C SER A 193 -4.16 8.24 4.74
N TRP A 194 -3.47 9.31 4.36
CA TRP A 194 -4.08 10.52 3.79
C TRP A 194 -3.89 10.60 2.27
N HIS A 195 -3.17 9.65 1.68
CA HIS A 195 -2.89 9.62 0.25
C HIS A 195 -4.09 9.03 -0.51
N PRO A 196 -4.61 9.72 -1.56
CA PRO A 196 -5.82 9.29 -2.25
C PRO A 196 -5.70 7.91 -2.91
N ASP A 197 -4.48 7.50 -3.28
CA ASP A 197 -4.22 6.18 -3.89
C ASP A 197 -4.05 5.04 -2.87
N VAL A 198 -4.21 5.30 -1.57
CA VAL A 198 -4.18 4.26 -0.54
C VAL A 198 -5.59 4.01 -0.05
N TRP A 199 -6.19 2.90 -0.49
CA TRP A 199 -7.54 2.52 -0.10
C TRP A 199 -7.58 2.03 1.36
N THR A 200 -7.86 2.94 2.28
CA THR A 200 -8.03 2.65 3.72
C THR A 200 -9.44 2.19 4.08
N ASP A 201 -10.36 2.27 3.12
CA ASP A 201 -11.81 2.06 3.28
C ASP A 201 -12.31 0.73 2.72
N ILE A 202 -11.40 -0.17 2.29
CA ILE A 202 -11.78 -1.49 1.79
C ILE A 202 -12.44 -2.31 2.91
N THR A 203 -13.70 -2.65 2.72
CA THR A 203 -14.49 -3.37 3.72
C THR A 203 -14.07 -4.83 3.77
N ARG A 204 -13.22 -5.19 4.74
CA ARG A 204 -12.63 -6.55 4.85
C ARG A 204 -13.65 -7.68 4.89
N MET A 205 -14.86 -7.42 5.39
CA MET A 205 -15.93 -8.41 5.55
C MET A 205 -16.83 -8.55 4.31
N LEU A 206 -16.80 -7.60 3.37
CA LEU A 206 -17.63 -7.64 2.17
C LEU A 206 -16.98 -8.51 1.09
N THR A 207 -17.28 -9.81 1.18
CA THR A 207 -16.66 -10.86 0.36
C THR A 207 -17.66 -11.98 0.07
N LEU A 208 -17.36 -12.89 -0.87
CA LEU A 208 -18.19 -14.08 -1.13
C LEU A 208 -18.27 -15.02 0.09
N ASN A 209 -17.29 -14.97 0.99
CA ASN A 209 -17.34 -15.68 2.26
C ASN A 209 -18.50 -15.22 3.16
N GLY A 210 -18.86 -13.93 3.13
CA GLY A 210 -20.04 -13.44 3.85
C GLY A 210 -21.33 -14.11 3.38
N ALA A 211 -21.44 -14.35 2.06
CA ALA A 211 -22.57 -15.06 1.45
C ALA A 211 -22.53 -16.58 1.68
N GLN A 212 -21.35 -17.18 1.83
CA GLN A 212 -21.17 -18.61 2.17
C GLN A 212 -21.45 -18.92 3.63
N SER A 213 -21.02 -18.05 4.55
CA SER A 213 -21.29 -18.18 5.99
C SER A 213 -22.79 -18.17 6.28
N ALA A 214 -23.56 -17.34 5.57
CA ALA A 214 -25.03 -17.31 5.67
C ALA A 214 -25.70 -18.61 5.18
N LYS A 215 -25.00 -19.44 4.38
CA LYS A 215 -25.47 -20.71 3.82
C LYS A 215 -24.78 -21.93 4.45
N GLY A 216 -23.99 -21.75 5.52
CA GLY A 216 -23.33 -22.84 6.26
C GLY A 216 -22.28 -23.63 5.48
N LYS A 217 -21.72 -23.07 4.39
CA LYS A 217 -20.69 -23.72 3.56
C LYS A 217 -19.28 -23.47 4.11
N GLU A 218 -18.33 -24.34 3.77
CA GLU A 218 -16.91 -24.19 4.14
C GLU A 218 -16.32 -22.91 3.53
N MET A 219 -15.64 -22.15 4.36
CA MET A 219 -15.13 -20.82 4.04
C MET A 219 -13.82 -20.91 3.26
N HIS A 220 -13.63 -20.01 2.29
CA HIS A 220 -12.32 -19.83 1.66
C HIS A 220 -11.36 -19.14 2.64
N LEU A 221 -10.11 -19.59 2.73
CA LEU A 221 -9.17 -19.07 3.73
C LEU A 221 -8.83 -17.58 3.53
N CYS A 222 -8.80 -17.11 2.27
CA CYS A 222 -8.45 -15.74 1.90
C CYS A 222 -9.44 -15.19 0.85
N PRO A 223 -10.64 -14.73 1.23
CA PRO A 223 -11.59 -14.21 0.26
C PRO A 223 -11.22 -12.77 -0.16
N MET A 224 -11.31 -12.47 -1.46
CA MET A 224 -11.07 -11.11 -1.98
C MET A 224 -12.27 -10.20 -1.68
N GLN A 225 -12.00 -8.95 -1.31
CA GLN A 225 -13.02 -7.94 -1.05
C GLN A 225 -13.63 -7.40 -2.33
N PHE A 226 -14.95 -7.21 -2.34
CA PHE A 226 -15.67 -6.71 -3.52
C PHE A 226 -15.23 -5.31 -3.89
N ASP A 227 -15.07 -4.41 -2.91
CA ASP A 227 -14.64 -3.03 -3.14
C ASP A 227 -13.30 -2.98 -3.90
N LEU A 228 -12.40 -3.91 -3.59
CA LEU A 228 -11.10 -4.02 -4.25
C LEU A 228 -11.26 -4.49 -5.70
N ALA A 229 -12.00 -5.58 -5.92
CA ALA A 229 -12.22 -6.13 -7.26
C ALA A 229 -12.97 -5.13 -8.15
N ASP A 230 -13.98 -4.46 -7.60
CA ASP A 230 -14.81 -3.50 -8.32
C ASP A 230 -14.03 -2.30 -8.81
N ARG A 231 -13.26 -1.67 -7.91
CA ARG A 231 -12.45 -0.50 -8.26
C ARG A 231 -11.45 -0.83 -9.35
N VAL A 232 -10.78 -1.99 -9.26
CA VAL A 232 -9.81 -2.42 -10.28
C VAL A 232 -10.51 -2.71 -11.61
N ILE A 233 -11.63 -3.44 -11.62
CA ILE A 233 -12.36 -3.75 -12.86
C ILE A 233 -12.84 -2.46 -13.54
N GLU A 234 -13.43 -1.53 -12.78
CA GLU A 234 -13.91 -0.25 -13.34
C GLU A 234 -12.78 0.62 -13.86
N GLN A 235 -11.67 0.68 -13.12
CA GLN A 235 -10.55 1.55 -13.45
C GLN A 235 -9.80 1.08 -14.70
N PHE A 236 -9.72 -0.23 -14.93
CA PHE A 236 -8.81 -0.82 -15.92
C PHE A 236 -9.51 -1.61 -17.03
N SER A 237 -10.84 -1.58 -17.12
CA SER A 237 -11.58 -2.22 -18.22
C SER A 237 -12.84 -1.45 -18.63
N MET A 238 -13.23 -1.57 -19.89
CA MET A 238 -14.48 -1.05 -20.45
C MET A 238 -15.59 -2.11 -20.39
N GLU A 239 -16.86 -1.69 -20.46
CA GLU A 239 -17.97 -2.64 -20.62
C GLU A 239 -17.79 -3.47 -21.90
N GLY A 240 -18.12 -4.75 -21.84
CA GLY A 240 -17.92 -5.71 -22.94
C GLY A 240 -16.50 -6.27 -23.07
N GLU A 241 -15.53 -5.80 -22.29
CA GLU A 241 -14.18 -6.38 -22.25
C GLU A 241 -14.07 -7.59 -21.32
N THR A 242 -13.02 -8.38 -21.50
CA THR A 242 -12.77 -9.59 -20.70
C THR A 242 -11.85 -9.31 -19.52
N VAL A 243 -12.27 -9.69 -18.32
CA VAL A 243 -11.46 -9.67 -17.09
C VAL A 243 -11.09 -11.10 -16.73
N TYR A 244 -9.79 -11.40 -16.72
CA TYR A 244 -9.28 -12.74 -16.44
C TYR A 244 -8.62 -12.85 -15.06
N ASP A 245 -9.06 -13.85 -14.28
CA ASP A 245 -8.45 -14.21 -12.99
C ASP A 245 -7.91 -15.65 -13.01
N PRO A 246 -6.58 -15.84 -13.11
CA PRO A 246 -5.98 -17.17 -13.14
C PRO A 246 -6.03 -17.90 -11.78
N PHE A 247 -6.41 -17.23 -10.68
CA PHE A 247 -6.44 -17.78 -9.33
C PHE A 247 -7.74 -17.43 -8.62
N SER A 248 -8.86 -17.81 -9.23
CA SER A 248 -10.16 -17.19 -8.92
C SER A 248 -10.74 -17.53 -7.55
N GLY A 249 -10.28 -18.61 -6.90
CA GLY A 249 -10.80 -19.03 -5.61
C GLY A 249 -12.32 -19.23 -5.70
N LEU A 250 -13.08 -18.45 -4.93
CA LEU A 250 -14.55 -18.45 -4.98
C LEU A 250 -15.16 -17.77 -6.22
N GLY A 251 -14.34 -17.28 -7.16
CA GLY A 251 -14.80 -16.60 -8.36
C GLY A 251 -15.18 -15.13 -8.13
N THR A 252 -14.55 -14.44 -7.17
CA THR A 252 -14.89 -13.02 -6.88
C THR A 252 -14.69 -12.12 -8.10
N VAL A 253 -13.55 -12.20 -8.78
CA VAL A 253 -13.26 -11.36 -9.95
C VAL A 253 -14.23 -11.61 -11.12
N PRO A 254 -14.45 -12.85 -11.62
CA PRO A 254 -15.39 -13.05 -12.72
C PRO A 254 -16.84 -12.71 -12.33
N TYR A 255 -17.26 -13.00 -11.10
CA TYR A 255 -18.58 -12.60 -10.59
C TYR A 255 -18.78 -11.07 -10.63
N ARG A 256 -17.80 -10.30 -10.13
CA ARG A 256 -17.88 -8.83 -10.13
C ARG A 256 -17.76 -8.27 -11.55
N ALA A 257 -16.99 -8.90 -12.43
CA ALA A 257 -16.88 -8.51 -13.84
C ALA A 257 -18.26 -8.59 -14.54
N ILE A 258 -19.00 -9.69 -14.35
CA ILE A 258 -20.33 -9.88 -14.93
C ILE A 258 -21.31 -8.80 -14.46
N LEU A 259 -21.38 -8.55 -13.15
CA LEU A 259 -22.27 -7.50 -12.60
C LEU A 259 -21.91 -6.10 -13.12
N LYS A 260 -20.64 -5.89 -13.48
CA LYS A 260 -20.18 -4.67 -14.13
C LYS A 260 -20.27 -4.74 -15.66
N LYS A 261 -20.99 -5.70 -16.25
CA LYS A 261 -21.16 -5.82 -17.71
C LYS A 261 -19.86 -6.06 -18.48
N ARG A 262 -18.92 -6.77 -17.88
CA ARG A 262 -17.70 -7.31 -18.51
C ARG A 262 -17.84 -8.84 -18.63
N TYR A 263 -17.05 -9.46 -19.51
CA TYR A 263 -16.93 -10.92 -19.54
C TYR A 263 -15.93 -11.39 -18.48
N GLY A 264 -16.37 -12.22 -17.53
CA GLY A 264 -15.48 -12.83 -16.54
C GLY A 264 -14.87 -14.12 -17.07
N MET A 265 -13.54 -14.25 -17.04
CA MET A 265 -12.84 -15.50 -17.31
C MET A 265 -12.01 -15.89 -16.08
N ALA A 266 -11.95 -17.18 -15.74
CA ALA A 266 -11.28 -17.61 -14.53
C ALA A 266 -10.72 -19.04 -14.61
N CYS A 267 -9.69 -19.30 -13.80
CA CYS A 267 -9.20 -20.64 -13.51
C CYS A 267 -9.23 -20.90 -11.99
N GLU A 268 -9.58 -22.12 -11.61
CA GLU A 268 -9.51 -22.60 -10.22
C GLU A 268 -9.27 -24.11 -10.22
N LEU A 269 -8.31 -24.57 -9.42
CA LEU A 269 -7.90 -25.98 -9.38
C LEU A 269 -8.77 -26.80 -8.42
N SER A 270 -9.30 -26.19 -7.36
CA SER A 270 -10.23 -26.82 -6.42
C SER A 270 -11.58 -27.01 -7.10
N PRO A 271 -12.02 -28.26 -7.35
CA PRO A 271 -13.31 -28.52 -8.01
C PRO A 271 -14.48 -27.91 -7.25
N ARG A 272 -14.38 -27.86 -5.92
CA ARG A 272 -15.40 -27.27 -5.06
C ARG A 272 -15.50 -25.76 -5.22
N TYR A 273 -14.37 -25.04 -5.16
CA TYR A 273 -14.38 -23.59 -5.29
C TYR A 273 -14.75 -23.17 -6.72
N PHE A 274 -14.33 -23.94 -7.71
CA PHE A 274 -14.77 -23.78 -9.10
C PHE A 274 -16.29 -23.87 -9.23
N LEU A 275 -16.92 -24.90 -8.65
CA LEU A 275 -18.37 -25.07 -8.71
C LEU A 275 -19.12 -23.96 -7.98
N ASP A 276 -18.66 -23.54 -6.79
CA ASP A 276 -19.26 -22.41 -6.08
C ASP A 276 -19.13 -21.11 -6.90
N GLY A 277 -17.95 -20.84 -7.47
CA GLY A 277 -17.70 -19.68 -8.34
C GLY A 277 -18.55 -19.65 -9.60
N ALA A 278 -18.70 -20.79 -10.28
CA ALA A 278 -19.55 -20.91 -11.47
C ALA A 278 -21.02 -20.60 -11.14
N ASN A 279 -21.52 -21.07 -10.00
CA ASN A 279 -22.88 -20.78 -9.54
C ASN A 279 -23.08 -19.27 -9.25
N TYR A 280 -22.10 -18.61 -8.66
CA TYR A 280 -22.17 -17.16 -8.43
C TYR A 280 -22.17 -16.37 -9.75
N CYS A 281 -21.31 -16.76 -10.70
CA CYS A 281 -21.26 -16.14 -12.02
C CYS A 281 -22.60 -16.31 -12.74
N LYS A 282 -23.20 -17.51 -12.71
CA LYS A 282 -24.50 -17.75 -13.32
C LYS A 282 -25.60 -16.86 -12.72
N ALA A 283 -25.64 -16.74 -11.40
CA ALA A 283 -26.59 -15.86 -10.72
C ALA A 283 -26.41 -14.39 -11.13
N ALA A 284 -25.17 -13.92 -11.32
CA ALA A 284 -24.90 -12.57 -11.80
C ALA A 284 -25.37 -12.34 -13.25
N GLU A 285 -25.21 -13.34 -14.13
CA GLU A 285 -25.72 -13.26 -15.51
C GLU A 285 -27.25 -13.14 -15.55
N ASP A 286 -27.93 -13.93 -14.72
CA ASP A 286 -29.39 -13.91 -14.61
C ASP A 286 -29.87 -12.55 -14.08
N GLU A 287 -29.14 -11.94 -13.14
CA GLU A 287 -29.43 -10.60 -12.62
C GLU A 287 -29.27 -9.50 -13.69
N VAL A 288 -28.18 -9.53 -14.46
CA VAL A 288 -27.90 -8.54 -15.50
C VAL A 288 -28.84 -8.68 -16.72
N SER A 289 -29.35 -9.88 -17.00
CA SER A 289 -30.22 -10.13 -18.16
C SER A 289 -31.72 -9.87 -17.92
N MET A 290 -32.13 -9.61 -16.67
CA MET A 290 -33.52 -9.30 -16.32
C MET A 290 -33.91 -7.85 -16.72
N PRO A 291 -34.90 -7.64 -17.62
CA PRO A 291 -35.34 -6.30 -18.00
C PRO A 291 -36.02 -5.57 -16.85
N SER A 292 -35.79 -4.25 -16.72
CA SER A 292 -36.40 -3.45 -15.65
C SER A 292 -37.84 -3.03 -16.00
N LEU A 293 -38.64 -2.67 -14.98
CA LEU A 293 -40.01 -2.20 -15.18
C LEU A 293 -40.10 -0.95 -16.07
N LEU A 294 -39.06 -0.09 -16.07
CA LEU A 294 -38.99 1.10 -16.91
C LEU A 294 -38.67 0.77 -18.37
N ASP A 295 -37.92 -0.30 -18.62
CA ASP A 295 -37.60 -0.75 -19.98
C ASP A 295 -38.86 -1.26 -20.71
N LEU A 296 -39.83 -1.80 -19.95
CA LEU A 296 -41.12 -2.23 -20.49
C LEU A 296 -42.05 -1.06 -20.83
N LEU A 297 -41.99 0.05 -20.08
CA LEU A 297 -42.86 1.22 -20.29
C LEU A 297 -42.42 2.10 -21.47
N ASN A 298 -41.13 2.09 -21.81
CA ASN A 298 -40.58 2.84 -22.95
C ASN A 298 -40.69 2.07 -24.29
N ALA A 299 -41.15 0.82 -24.25
CA ALA A 299 -41.36 -0.02 -25.43
C ALA A 299 -42.81 -0.03 -25.95
N SER A 300 -43.68 0.82 -25.38
CA SER A 300 -45.10 1.00 -25.75
C SER A 300 -45.38 2.31 -26.49
#